data_AF-A0A933NM73-F1
#
_entry.id   AF-A0A933NM73-F1
#
_cell.length_a   1.000
_cell.length_b   1.000
_cell.length_c   1.000
_cell.angle_alpha   90.00
_cell.angle_beta   90.00
_cell.angle_gamma   90.00
#
_symmetry.space_group_name_H-M   'P 1'
#
loop_
_entity.id
_entity.type
_entity.pdbx_description
1 polymer ?
#
loop_
_entity_poly.entity_id
_entity_poly.type
_entity_poly.pdbx_seq_one_letter_code
_entity_poly.pdbx_strand_id
1 'polypeptide(L)'
;MTKHAILMSLALSLVTLAPALAQTNEPAEPAPLAVFEGPAIQPGQEFDVRNYYPVAIGNWWKYQDTADNNVQFKLEIKKTVPVNGTTAALFERSTKVETDAITTNADGMLLHAQQRTNRDGSILATNWTPPVKFTDLKTKFGNKYSTTPSYTNPGTGNKMTWASTVVGVGDVTAGTNKFTNCVRIKVLVTDSVLGVKLCDFEMWVAKGIGVVQRQGNFFGVFFAQKVLEWQVKP
;
A
#
# COMPACT_ATOMS: atom_id res chain seq x y z
N MET A 1 -28.47 59.98 40.88
CA MET A 1 -27.69 60.72 39.87
C MET A 1 -26.39 61.14 40.51
N THR A 2 -25.27 60.48 40.17
CA THR A 2 -23.93 60.96 40.55
C THR A 2 -22.90 60.30 39.64
N LYS A 3 -22.40 61.07 38.68
CA LYS A 3 -21.22 60.76 37.88
C LYS A 3 -19.99 61.02 38.74
N HIS A 4 -19.03 60.10 38.77
CA HIS A 4 -17.65 60.39 39.13
C HIS A 4 -16.74 59.77 38.08
N ALA A 5 -16.04 60.66 37.38
CA ALA A 5 -14.92 60.37 36.51
C ALA A 5 -13.66 60.26 37.38
N ILE A 6 -12.79 59.30 37.10
CA ILE A 6 -11.39 59.32 37.52
C ILE A 6 -10.55 59.08 36.28
N LEU A 7 -9.88 60.15 35.87
CA LEU A 7 -8.82 60.19 34.86
C LEU A 7 -7.57 59.58 35.49
N MET A 8 -6.99 58.55 34.87
CA MET A 8 -5.67 58.03 35.26
C MET A 8 -4.68 58.29 34.12
N SER A 9 -3.69 59.12 34.43
CA SER A 9 -2.57 59.49 33.56
C SER A 9 -1.60 58.31 33.46
N LEU A 10 -1.27 57.87 32.24
CA LEU A 10 -0.15 56.96 32.00
C LEU A 10 0.89 57.64 31.12
N ALA A 11 2.09 57.76 31.68
CA ALA A 11 3.26 58.35 31.04
C ALA A 11 3.78 57.47 29.90
N LEU A 12 4.04 58.11 28.76
CA LEU A 12 4.60 57.52 27.56
C LEU A 12 6.13 57.42 27.71
N SER A 13 6.66 56.20 27.86
CA SER A 13 8.09 55.95 27.78
C SER A 13 8.45 55.48 26.37
N LEU A 14 9.21 56.31 25.63
CA LEU A 14 9.80 55.95 24.35
C LEU A 14 10.83 54.84 24.55
N VAL A 15 10.52 53.64 24.05
CA VAL A 15 11.52 52.56 23.88
C VAL A 15 12.09 52.68 22.48
N THR A 16 13.39 52.91 22.38
CA THR A 16 14.16 52.86 21.13
C THR A 16 14.28 51.41 20.65
N LEU A 17 13.55 51.05 19.59
CA LEU A 17 13.70 49.78 18.89
C LEU A 17 14.95 49.81 18.01
N ALA A 18 15.95 48.99 18.34
CA ALA A 18 17.02 48.66 17.40
C ALA A 18 16.44 47.79 16.26
N PRO A 19 16.85 47.96 15.00
CA PRO A 19 16.40 47.11 13.90
C PRO A 19 16.91 45.68 14.12
N ALA A 20 15.99 44.73 14.29
CA ALA A 20 16.30 43.32 14.23
C ALA A 20 16.82 42.99 12.83
N LEU A 21 18.08 42.57 12.73
CA LEU A 21 18.63 41.97 11.52
C LEU A 21 17.75 40.76 11.17
N ALA A 22 17.00 40.87 10.07
CA ALA A 22 16.27 39.74 9.52
C ALA A 22 17.28 38.67 9.10
N GLN A 23 17.42 37.61 9.91
CA GLN A 23 18.08 36.39 9.46
C GLN A 23 17.28 35.87 8.28
N THR A 24 17.85 35.98 7.09
CA THR A 24 17.35 35.29 5.90
C THR A 24 17.45 33.80 6.19
N ASN A 25 16.34 33.18 6.60
CA ASN A 25 16.22 31.74 6.65
C ASN A 25 16.29 31.23 5.20
N GLU A 26 17.50 30.99 4.70
CA GLU A 26 17.66 30.18 3.51
C GLU A 26 17.00 28.82 3.80
N PRO A 27 16.04 28.38 2.98
CA PRO A 27 15.44 27.08 3.16
C PRO A 27 16.54 26.02 3.08
N ALA A 28 16.65 25.20 4.13
CA ALA A 28 17.65 24.15 4.19
C ALA A 28 17.57 23.26 2.94
N GLU A 29 18.72 22.96 2.35
CA GLU A 29 18.82 22.05 1.22
C GLU A 29 18.14 20.71 1.59
N PRO A 30 17.21 20.20 0.77
CA PRO A 30 16.52 18.96 1.10
C PRO A 30 17.53 17.81 1.18
N ALA A 31 17.41 16.99 2.23
CA ALA A 31 18.27 15.83 2.40
C ALA A 31 18.21 14.91 1.15
N PRO A 32 19.34 14.31 0.73
CA PRO A 32 19.38 13.43 -0.43
C PRO A 32 18.52 12.19 -0.21
N LEU A 33 17.93 11.68 -1.30
CA LEU A 33 17.10 10.47 -1.26
C LEU A 33 17.94 9.23 -0.97
N ALA A 34 17.50 8.38 -0.03
CA ALA A 34 18.05 7.04 0.13
C ALA A 34 17.62 6.17 -1.07
N VAL A 35 18.59 5.56 -1.77
CA VAL A 35 18.35 4.75 -2.97
C VAL A 35 18.43 3.26 -2.64
N PHE A 36 17.39 2.51 -3.00
CA PHE A 36 17.30 1.07 -2.83
C PHE A 36 17.28 0.41 -4.21
N GLU A 37 18.37 -0.28 -4.53
CA GLU A 37 18.58 -0.83 -5.86
C GLU A 37 18.07 -2.27 -5.99
N GLY A 38 17.07 -2.47 -6.84
CA GLY A 38 16.75 -3.80 -7.37
C GLY A 38 17.71 -4.16 -8.51
N PRO A 39 17.97 -5.46 -8.76
CA PRO A 39 18.71 -5.88 -9.95
C PRO A 39 17.94 -5.47 -11.20
N ALA A 40 18.64 -5.06 -12.25
CA ALA A 40 18.03 -4.89 -13.56
C ALA A 40 17.44 -6.23 -14.02
N ILE A 41 16.17 -6.21 -14.44
CA ILE A 41 15.48 -7.38 -14.99
C ILE A 41 15.24 -7.10 -16.46
N GLN A 42 15.82 -7.94 -17.32
CA GLN A 42 15.64 -7.78 -18.77
C GLN A 42 14.30 -8.38 -19.23
N PRO A 43 13.70 -7.86 -20.32
CA PRO A 43 12.56 -8.51 -20.96
C PRO A 43 12.87 -9.99 -21.26
N GLY A 44 11.96 -10.88 -20.86
CA GLY A 44 12.12 -12.33 -21.03
C GLY A 44 12.92 -13.03 -19.93
N GLN A 45 13.62 -12.31 -19.06
CA GLN A 45 14.32 -12.88 -17.91
C GLN A 45 13.32 -13.33 -16.84
N GLU A 46 13.51 -14.55 -16.33
CA GLU A 46 12.76 -15.03 -15.18
C GLU A 46 13.35 -14.53 -13.86
N PHE A 47 12.48 -14.26 -12.90
CA PHE A 47 12.85 -13.91 -11.54
C PHE A 47 12.00 -14.65 -10.52
N ASP A 48 12.54 -14.82 -9.31
CA ASP A 48 11.88 -15.50 -8.19
C ASP A 48 11.05 -14.52 -7.38
N VAL A 49 9.74 -14.75 -7.29
CA VAL A 49 8.79 -13.85 -6.61
C VAL A 49 9.01 -13.83 -5.09
N ARG A 50 9.60 -14.86 -4.48
CA ARG A 50 9.96 -14.85 -3.04
C ARG A 50 10.94 -13.74 -2.71
N ASN A 51 11.79 -13.36 -3.66
CA ASN A 51 12.72 -12.25 -3.47
C ASN A 51 12.03 -10.89 -3.46
N TYR A 52 10.77 -10.80 -3.89
CA TYR A 52 10.03 -9.54 -3.99
C TYR A 52 8.90 -9.48 -2.97
N TYR A 53 8.35 -10.61 -2.53
CA TYR A 53 7.23 -10.64 -1.60
C TYR A 53 7.56 -11.43 -0.33
N PRO A 54 8.28 -10.82 0.62
CA PRO A 54 8.76 -11.50 1.82
C PRO A 54 7.62 -11.68 2.84
N VAL A 55 7.34 -12.94 3.20
CA VAL A 55 6.19 -13.34 4.03
C VAL A 55 6.57 -13.73 5.47
N ALA A 56 7.74 -13.31 5.94
CA ALA A 56 8.24 -13.66 7.27
C ALA A 56 7.53 -12.89 8.41
N ILE A 57 7.33 -13.57 9.54
CA ILE A 57 6.75 -12.95 10.74
C ILE A 57 7.66 -11.84 11.28
N GLY A 58 7.06 -10.67 11.53
CA GLY A 58 7.71 -9.45 11.98
C GLY A 58 8.11 -8.50 10.85
N ASN A 59 7.82 -8.86 9.59
CA ASN A 59 7.87 -7.90 8.49
C ASN A 59 6.72 -6.90 8.62
N TRP A 60 6.98 -5.64 8.32
CA TRP A 60 5.94 -4.62 8.27
C TRP A 60 6.28 -3.48 7.32
N TRP A 61 5.24 -2.78 6.88
CA TRP A 61 5.29 -1.60 6.01
C TRP A 61 4.33 -0.55 6.53
N LYS A 62 4.76 0.70 6.55
CA LYS A 62 3.92 1.86 6.85
C LYS A 62 3.66 2.60 5.56
N TYR A 63 2.39 2.72 5.18
CA TYR A 63 1.96 3.38 3.96
C TYR A 63 1.34 4.73 4.26
N GLN A 64 1.45 5.65 3.31
CA GLN A 64 0.67 6.87 3.22
C GLN A 64 -0.35 6.72 2.08
N ASP A 65 -1.61 7.09 2.34
CA ASP A 65 -2.57 7.34 1.28
C ASP A 65 -2.33 8.73 0.69
N THR A 66 -1.91 8.79 -0.58
CA THR A 66 -1.55 10.03 -1.27
C THR A 66 -2.76 10.78 -1.78
N ALA A 67 -3.97 10.20 -1.73
CA ALA A 67 -5.20 10.93 -2.02
C ALA A 67 -5.54 11.92 -0.90
N ASP A 68 -5.30 11.51 0.36
CA ASP A 68 -5.65 12.31 1.55
C ASP A 68 -4.43 12.89 2.28
N ASN A 69 -3.21 12.54 1.85
CA ASN A 69 -1.88 12.89 2.41
C ASN A 69 -1.67 12.69 3.93
N ASN A 70 -2.72 12.31 4.67
CA ASN A 70 -2.75 12.28 6.12
C ASN A 70 -3.02 10.88 6.67
N VAL A 71 -3.63 9.99 5.87
CA VAL A 71 -3.95 8.64 6.34
C VAL A 71 -2.73 7.75 6.21
N GLN A 72 -2.12 7.45 7.36
CA GLN A 72 -1.06 6.46 7.47
C GLN A 72 -1.62 5.17 8.07
N PHE A 73 -1.22 4.03 7.51
CA PHE A 73 -1.53 2.74 8.11
C PHE A 73 -0.34 1.80 8.03
N LYS A 74 -0.26 0.90 8.99
CA LYS A 74 0.74 -0.16 9.02
C LYS A 74 0.12 -1.44 8.49
N LEU A 75 0.84 -2.13 7.62
CA LEU A 75 0.58 -3.50 7.21
C LEU A 75 1.67 -4.37 7.84
N GLU A 76 1.31 -5.39 8.62
CA GLU A 76 2.29 -6.20 9.36
C GLU A 76 1.96 -7.69 9.35
N ILE A 77 2.99 -8.52 9.39
CA ILE A 77 2.86 -9.97 9.49
C ILE A 77 3.15 -10.39 10.93
N LYS A 78 2.10 -10.60 11.72
CA LYS A 78 2.25 -10.99 13.14
C LYS A 78 2.28 -12.49 13.37
N LYS A 79 1.62 -13.24 12.50
CA LYS A 79 1.43 -14.68 12.62
C LYS A 79 1.17 -15.31 11.27
N THR A 80 1.20 -16.64 11.25
CA THR A 80 0.65 -17.44 10.17
C THR A 80 -0.69 -18.03 10.59
N VAL A 81 -1.54 -18.34 9.61
CA VAL A 81 -2.85 -18.96 9.83
C VAL A 81 -3.06 -20.13 8.88
N PRO A 82 -3.70 -21.23 9.31
CA PRO A 82 -4.12 -22.29 8.42
C PRO A 82 -5.35 -21.85 7.60
N VAL A 83 -5.29 -21.97 6.28
CA VAL A 83 -6.40 -21.71 5.35
C VAL A 83 -6.42 -22.82 4.32
N ASN A 84 -7.54 -23.53 4.19
CA ASN A 84 -7.73 -24.60 3.19
C ASN A 84 -6.56 -25.62 3.14
N GLY A 85 -6.04 -26.01 4.31
CA GLY A 85 -4.91 -26.96 4.41
C GLY A 85 -3.52 -26.37 4.15
N THR A 86 -3.42 -25.05 3.89
CA THR A 86 -2.15 -24.34 3.69
C THR A 86 -1.88 -23.37 4.83
N THR A 87 -0.64 -23.28 5.31
CA THR A 87 -0.22 -22.25 6.28
C THR A 87 0.17 -20.97 5.53
N ALA A 88 -0.63 -19.91 5.69
CA ALA A 88 -0.43 -18.62 5.03
C ALA A 88 0.04 -17.55 6.02
N ALA A 89 0.85 -16.59 5.56
CA ALA A 89 1.19 -15.41 6.34
C ALA A 89 -0.01 -14.46 6.41
N LEU A 90 -0.36 -14.01 7.61
CA LEU A 90 -1.47 -13.09 7.81
C LEU A 90 -0.95 -11.65 7.84
N PHE A 91 -1.27 -10.89 6.80
CA PHE A 91 -1.04 -9.46 6.73
C PHE A 91 -2.20 -8.76 7.43
N GLU A 92 -1.91 -8.02 8.49
CA GLU A 92 -2.89 -7.27 9.28
C GLU A 92 -2.71 -5.76 9.06
N ARG A 93 -3.81 -5.03 8.82
CA ARG A 93 -3.81 -3.57 8.71
C ARG A 93 -4.09 -2.94 10.08
N SER A 94 -3.33 -1.91 10.47
CA SER A 94 -3.44 -1.32 11.81
C SER A 94 -4.71 -0.48 12.07
N THR A 95 -5.35 0.03 11.03
CA THR A 95 -6.45 1.00 11.16
C THR A 95 -7.84 0.37 11.13
N LYS A 96 -7.95 -0.90 10.74
CA LYS A 96 -9.21 -1.63 10.54
C LYS A 96 -8.98 -3.11 10.76
N VAL A 97 -10.05 -3.88 10.95
CA VAL A 97 -9.98 -5.34 10.94
C VAL A 97 -9.93 -5.85 9.49
N GLU A 98 -8.90 -5.41 8.77
CA GLU A 98 -8.62 -5.83 7.40
C GLU A 98 -7.39 -6.74 7.41
N THR A 99 -7.56 -7.95 6.89
CA THR A 99 -6.47 -8.93 6.80
C THR A 99 -6.42 -9.58 5.43
N ASP A 100 -5.22 -9.96 5.00
CA ASP A 100 -4.99 -10.79 3.81
C ASP A 100 -4.12 -11.98 4.21
N ALA A 101 -4.53 -13.21 3.88
CA ALA A 101 -3.77 -14.42 4.12
C ALA A 101 -3.09 -14.87 2.82
N ILE A 102 -1.77 -14.70 2.73
CA ILE A 102 -0.99 -14.85 1.49
C ILE A 102 0.14 -15.87 1.69
N THR A 103 0.43 -16.64 0.64
CA THR A 103 1.63 -17.47 0.55
C THR A 103 2.51 -17.04 -0.62
N THR A 104 3.81 -17.22 -0.45
CA THR A 104 4.78 -17.24 -1.57
C THR A 104 5.52 -18.58 -1.54
N ASN A 105 5.03 -19.57 -2.29
CA ASN A 105 5.52 -20.96 -2.27
C ASN A 105 5.80 -21.48 -3.69
N ALA A 106 5.93 -22.81 -3.87
CA ALA A 106 6.20 -23.42 -5.17
C ALA A 106 5.15 -23.07 -6.25
N ASP A 107 3.89 -22.84 -5.85
CA ASP A 107 2.79 -22.48 -6.75
C ASP A 107 2.74 -20.99 -7.09
N GLY A 108 3.59 -20.19 -6.42
CA GLY A 108 3.75 -18.76 -6.62
C GLY A 108 3.17 -17.91 -5.50
N MET A 109 2.67 -16.72 -5.87
CA MET A 109 2.04 -15.77 -4.93
C MET A 109 0.53 -15.93 -4.95
N LEU A 110 -0.04 -16.42 -3.85
CA LEU A 110 -1.44 -16.81 -3.75
C LEU A 110 -2.13 -16.09 -2.58
N LEU A 111 -3.30 -15.52 -2.83
CA LEU A 111 -4.22 -15.02 -1.78
C LEU A 111 -5.26 -16.09 -1.46
N HIS A 112 -5.22 -16.58 -0.23
CA HIS A 112 -6.05 -17.68 0.26
C HIS A 112 -7.30 -17.21 0.99
N ALA A 113 -7.19 -16.13 1.75
CA ALA A 113 -8.32 -15.54 2.45
C ALA A 113 -8.16 -14.03 2.59
N GLN A 114 -9.29 -13.36 2.78
CA GLN A 114 -9.38 -11.93 2.98
C GLN A 114 -10.44 -11.61 4.01
N GLN A 115 -10.14 -10.69 4.92
CA GLN A 115 -11.12 -10.10 5.82
C GLN A 115 -11.21 -8.59 5.55
N ARG A 116 -12.42 -8.06 5.48
CA ARG A 116 -12.69 -6.63 5.31
C ARG A 116 -13.78 -6.17 6.28
N THR A 117 -13.70 -4.93 6.71
CA THR A 117 -14.77 -4.28 7.48
C THR A 117 -15.68 -3.52 6.52
N ASN A 118 -16.96 -3.89 6.48
CA ASN A 118 -17.99 -3.18 5.73
C ASN A 118 -18.22 -1.78 6.31
N ARG A 119 -18.94 -0.93 5.55
CA ARG A 119 -19.26 0.44 5.99
C ARG A 119 -20.09 0.48 7.27
N ASP A 120 -20.90 -0.54 7.51
CA ASP A 120 -21.72 -0.71 8.71
C ASP A 120 -20.96 -1.31 9.91
N GLY A 121 -19.66 -1.57 9.76
CA GLY A 121 -18.82 -2.18 10.80
C GLY A 121 -18.86 -3.71 10.83
N SER A 122 -19.72 -4.35 10.04
CA SER A 122 -19.74 -5.81 9.94
C SER A 122 -18.45 -6.35 9.28
N ILE A 123 -18.08 -7.57 9.64
CA ILE A 123 -16.89 -8.23 9.12
C ILE A 123 -17.30 -9.16 7.98
N LEU A 124 -16.73 -8.92 6.80
CA LEU A 124 -16.78 -9.84 5.67
C LEU A 124 -15.48 -10.66 5.65
N ALA A 125 -15.60 -11.95 5.89
CA ALA A 125 -14.49 -12.90 5.77
C ALA A 125 -14.72 -13.82 4.57
N THR A 126 -13.72 -13.90 3.69
CA THR A 126 -13.77 -14.65 2.45
C THR A 126 -12.59 -15.61 2.37
N ASN A 127 -12.88 -16.90 2.19
CA ASN A 127 -11.89 -17.90 1.81
C ASN A 127 -12.00 -18.16 0.31
N TRP A 128 -10.89 -18.02 -0.42
CA TRP A 128 -10.84 -18.16 -1.87
C TRP A 128 -10.57 -19.63 -2.22
N THR A 129 -11.48 -20.25 -2.98
CA THR A 129 -11.28 -21.61 -3.51
C THR A 129 -11.59 -21.64 -5.01
N PRO A 130 -10.61 -21.87 -5.89
CA PRO A 130 -9.17 -21.93 -5.60
C PRO A 130 -8.62 -20.58 -5.09
N PRO A 131 -7.43 -20.54 -4.46
CA PRO A 131 -6.75 -19.30 -4.06
C PRO A 131 -6.52 -18.39 -5.27
N VAL A 132 -6.63 -17.07 -5.08
CA VAL A 132 -6.36 -16.10 -6.15
C VAL A 132 -4.87 -16.09 -6.46
N LYS A 133 -4.52 -16.44 -7.69
CA LYS A 133 -3.14 -16.49 -8.15
C LYS A 133 -2.72 -15.16 -8.76
N PHE A 134 -1.73 -14.53 -8.14
CA PHE A 134 -1.13 -13.30 -8.68
C PHE A 134 0.01 -13.60 -9.64
N THR A 135 0.86 -14.58 -9.32
CA THR A 135 2.00 -15.00 -10.12
C THR A 135 2.35 -16.47 -9.89
N ASP A 136 3.10 -17.08 -10.81
CA ASP A 136 3.95 -18.24 -10.52
C ASP A 136 5.14 -17.86 -9.64
N LEU A 137 5.87 -18.87 -9.12
CA LEU A 137 7.08 -18.65 -8.33
C LEU A 137 8.22 -18.06 -9.17
N LYS A 138 8.45 -18.64 -10.34
CA LYS A 138 9.33 -18.08 -11.38
C LYS A 138 8.44 -17.42 -12.41
N THR A 139 8.62 -16.12 -12.59
CA THR A 139 7.79 -15.35 -13.52
C THR A 139 8.67 -14.42 -14.35
N LYS A 140 8.12 -13.94 -15.46
CA LYS A 140 8.72 -12.92 -16.32
C LYS A 140 7.68 -11.91 -16.75
N PHE A 141 8.13 -10.82 -17.38
CA PHE A 141 7.24 -9.81 -17.93
C PHE A 141 6.34 -10.38 -19.03
N GLY A 142 5.11 -9.89 -19.09
CA GLY A 142 4.07 -10.35 -20.01
C GLY A 142 3.28 -11.56 -19.51
N ASN A 143 3.74 -12.28 -18.48
CA ASN A 143 2.99 -13.40 -17.93
C ASN A 143 1.65 -12.92 -17.35
N LYS A 144 0.59 -13.67 -17.66
CA LYS A 144 -0.78 -13.43 -17.24
C LYS A 144 -1.30 -14.61 -16.43
N TYR A 145 -2.01 -14.31 -15.35
CA TYR A 145 -2.60 -15.27 -14.46
C TYR A 145 -4.07 -14.95 -14.30
N SER A 146 -4.94 -15.95 -14.35
CA SER A 146 -6.36 -15.76 -14.15
C SER A 146 -6.91 -16.81 -13.19
N THR A 147 -7.69 -16.37 -12.21
CA THR A 147 -8.37 -17.24 -11.26
C THR A 147 -9.82 -16.81 -11.15
N THR A 148 -10.74 -17.78 -11.13
CA THR A 148 -12.15 -17.54 -10.80
C THR A 148 -12.47 -18.27 -9.49
N PRO A 149 -12.27 -17.64 -8.32
CA PRO A 149 -12.58 -18.27 -7.05
C PRO A 149 -14.09 -18.45 -6.83
N SER A 150 -14.45 -19.25 -5.84
CA SER A 150 -15.84 -19.55 -5.45
C SER A 150 -16.64 -18.33 -4.95
N TYR A 151 -15.97 -17.29 -4.47
CA TYR A 151 -16.62 -16.10 -3.95
C TYR A 151 -17.26 -15.26 -5.07
N THR A 152 -18.52 -14.89 -4.85
CA THR A 152 -19.35 -14.17 -5.81
C THR A 152 -19.34 -12.66 -5.54
N ASN A 153 -19.56 -11.88 -6.60
CA ASN A 153 -19.84 -10.46 -6.49
C ASN A 153 -21.12 -10.26 -5.65
N PRO A 154 -21.05 -9.56 -4.50
CA PRO A 154 -22.21 -9.37 -3.62
C PRO A 154 -23.39 -8.66 -4.29
N GLY A 155 -23.12 -7.82 -5.29
CA GLY A 155 -24.16 -7.06 -5.99
C GLY A 155 -24.93 -7.86 -7.04
N THR A 156 -24.33 -8.90 -7.61
CA THR A 156 -24.90 -9.64 -8.76
C THR A 156 -25.09 -11.13 -8.50
N GLY A 157 -24.41 -11.70 -7.50
CA GLY A 157 -24.35 -13.15 -7.28
C GLY A 157 -23.47 -13.90 -8.27
N ASN A 158 -22.91 -13.22 -9.28
CA ASN A 158 -22.03 -13.86 -10.28
C ASN A 158 -20.64 -14.11 -9.71
N LYS A 159 -19.92 -15.10 -10.24
CA LYS A 159 -18.50 -15.28 -9.91
C LYS A 159 -17.67 -14.09 -10.38
N MET A 160 -16.55 -13.84 -9.73
CA MET A 160 -15.59 -12.83 -10.16
C MET A 160 -14.34 -13.48 -10.74
N THR A 161 -13.81 -12.90 -11.81
CA THR A 161 -12.54 -13.30 -12.40
C THR A 161 -11.46 -12.32 -11.95
N TRP A 162 -10.39 -12.84 -11.35
CA TRP A 162 -9.20 -12.10 -10.99
C TRP A 162 -8.13 -12.37 -12.02
N ALA A 163 -7.66 -11.33 -12.70
CA ALA A 163 -6.59 -11.40 -13.67
C ALA A 163 -5.40 -10.55 -13.21
N SER A 164 -4.22 -11.16 -13.15
CA SER A 164 -2.97 -10.49 -12.81
C SER A 164 -2.00 -10.55 -13.99
N THR A 165 -1.25 -9.48 -14.24
CA THR A 165 -0.24 -9.41 -15.29
C THR A 165 1.03 -8.80 -14.75
N VAL A 166 2.17 -9.46 -14.96
CA VAL A 166 3.48 -8.87 -14.66
C VAL A 166 3.84 -7.97 -15.84
N VAL A 167 3.77 -6.66 -15.65
CA VAL A 167 3.84 -5.68 -16.75
C VAL A 167 5.28 -5.40 -17.15
N GLY A 168 6.17 -5.19 -16.18
CA GLY A 168 7.53 -4.74 -16.42
C GLY A 168 8.20 -4.26 -15.13
N VAL A 169 9.16 -3.34 -15.28
CA VAL A 169 9.82 -2.64 -14.18
C VAL A 169 9.59 -1.14 -14.23
N GLY A 170 9.64 -0.50 -13.07
CA GLY A 170 9.66 0.95 -12.95
C GLY A 170 10.26 1.40 -11.63
N ASP A 171 10.73 2.64 -11.59
CA ASP A 171 11.22 3.25 -10.37
C ASP A 171 10.05 3.84 -9.57
N VAL A 172 10.17 3.83 -8.24
CA VAL A 172 9.21 4.43 -7.32
C VAL A 172 9.93 5.37 -6.38
N THR A 173 9.46 6.61 -6.28
CA THR A 173 9.88 7.55 -5.25
C THR A 173 8.77 7.73 -4.22
N ALA A 174 9.11 7.51 -2.95
CA ALA A 174 8.19 7.63 -1.82
C ALA A 174 8.90 8.26 -0.61
N GLY A 175 8.46 9.46 -0.22
CA GLY A 175 9.12 10.26 0.82
C GLY A 175 10.58 10.53 0.47
N THR A 176 11.47 10.24 1.41
CA THR A 176 12.93 10.37 1.25
C THR A 176 13.58 9.15 0.59
N ASN A 177 12.82 8.20 0.05
CA ASN A 177 13.32 6.96 -0.52
C ASN A 177 13.04 6.87 -2.03
N LYS A 178 14.01 6.32 -2.78
CA LYS A 178 13.86 5.90 -4.17
C LYS A 178 14.12 4.40 -4.29
N PHE A 179 13.18 3.67 -4.87
CA PHE A 179 13.29 2.25 -5.18
C PHE A 179 13.45 2.07 -6.68
N THR A 180 14.56 1.48 -7.11
CA THR A 180 14.81 1.26 -8.55
C THR A 180 14.46 -0.16 -8.97
N ASN A 181 14.11 -0.36 -10.24
CA ASN A 181 13.80 -1.67 -10.81
C ASN A 181 12.67 -2.43 -10.07
N CYS A 182 11.64 -1.73 -9.62
CA CYS A 182 10.48 -2.36 -8.97
C CYS A 182 9.64 -3.12 -10.00
N VAL A 183 9.26 -4.36 -9.69
CA VAL A 183 8.38 -5.15 -10.54
C VAL A 183 6.96 -4.57 -10.49
N ARG A 184 6.41 -4.20 -11.64
CA ARG A 184 5.04 -3.69 -11.77
C ARG A 184 4.09 -4.83 -12.10
N ILE A 185 3.08 -5.03 -11.26
CA ILE A 185 2.01 -6.02 -11.43
C ILE A 185 0.69 -5.27 -11.57
N LYS A 186 -0.08 -5.59 -12.61
CA LYS A 186 -1.44 -5.09 -12.80
C LYS A 186 -2.45 -6.16 -12.40
N VAL A 187 -3.49 -5.79 -11.68
CA VAL A 187 -4.58 -6.65 -11.24
C VAL A 187 -5.91 -6.06 -11.71
N LEU A 188 -6.72 -6.90 -12.32
CA LEU A 188 -8.04 -6.61 -12.84
C LEU A 188 -9.03 -7.61 -12.26
N VAL A 189 -10.14 -7.12 -11.70
CA VAL A 189 -11.25 -7.98 -11.25
C VAL A 189 -12.50 -7.62 -12.05
N THR A 190 -13.12 -8.63 -12.66
CA THR A 190 -14.32 -8.47 -13.48
C THR A 190 -15.44 -9.38 -13.00
N ASP A 191 -16.68 -8.92 -13.16
CA ASP A 191 -17.86 -9.80 -13.08
C ASP A 191 -17.81 -10.80 -14.24
N SER A 192 -17.87 -12.10 -13.96
CA SER A 192 -17.67 -13.16 -14.97
C SER A 192 -18.77 -13.25 -16.02
N VAL A 193 -19.97 -12.75 -15.72
CA VAL A 193 -21.13 -12.80 -16.64
C VAL A 193 -21.34 -11.46 -17.31
N LEU A 194 -21.33 -10.37 -16.54
CA LEU A 194 -21.58 -9.03 -17.09
C LEU A 194 -20.34 -8.42 -17.75
N GLY A 195 -19.14 -8.96 -17.48
CA GLY A 195 -17.88 -8.41 -17.98
C GLY A 195 -17.50 -7.05 -17.37
N VAL A 196 -18.29 -6.55 -16.43
CA VAL A 196 -18.07 -5.24 -15.80
C VAL A 196 -16.81 -5.27 -14.94
N LYS A 197 -15.99 -4.24 -15.08
CA LYS A 197 -14.78 -4.03 -14.29
C LYS A 197 -15.15 -3.60 -12.87
N LEU A 198 -14.84 -4.45 -11.90
CA LEU A 198 -15.07 -4.19 -10.47
C LEU A 198 -13.85 -3.55 -9.81
N CYS A 199 -12.65 -3.93 -10.24
CA CYS A 199 -11.41 -3.42 -9.69
C CYS A 199 -10.31 -3.41 -10.76
N ASP A 200 -9.46 -2.38 -10.75
CA ASP A 200 -8.33 -2.22 -11.66
C ASP A 200 -7.24 -1.42 -10.96
N PHE A 201 -6.16 -2.10 -10.59
CA PHE A 201 -5.08 -1.47 -9.86
C PHE A 201 -3.73 -2.06 -10.24
N GLU A 202 -2.70 -1.32 -9.91
CA GLU A 202 -1.32 -1.71 -10.11
C GLU A 202 -0.56 -1.63 -8.80
N MET A 203 0.46 -2.47 -8.68
CA MET A 203 1.38 -2.47 -7.57
C MET A 203 2.82 -2.54 -8.09
N TRP A 204 3.72 -1.88 -7.39
CA TRP A 204 5.16 -1.92 -7.60
C TRP A 204 5.78 -2.63 -6.42
N VAL A 205 6.58 -3.64 -6.71
CA VAL A 205 7.18 -4.53 -5.72
C VAL A 205 8.69 -4.42 -5.82
N ALA A 206 9.35 -3.95 -4.76
CA ALA A 206 10.80 -3.82 -4.70
C ALA A 206 11.43 -5.10 -4.11
N LYS A 207 12.57 -5.52 -4.67
CA LYS A 207 13.28 -6.73 -4.21
C LYS A 207 13.73 -6.57 -2.76
N GLY A 208 13.51 -7.59 -1.95
CA GLY A 208 13.85 -7.62 -0.52
C GLY A 208 12.97 -6.73 0.34
N ILE A 209 12.00 -6.02 -0.25
CA ILE A 209 11.17 -5.06 0.47
C ILE A 209 9.71 -5.47 0.43
N GLY A 210 9.12 -5.74 -0.74
CA GLY A 210 7.66 -5.91 -0.84
C GLY A 210 7.01 -4.81 -1.66
N VAL A 211 5.70 -4.62 -1.46
CA VAL A 211 4.91 -3.62 -2.19
C VAL A 211 5.30 -2.22 -1.72
N VAL A 212 5.94 -1.43 -2.57
CA VAL A 212 6.38 -0.05 -2.26
C VAL A 212 5.39 1.01 -2.74
N GLN A 213 4.57 0.68 -3.73
CA GLN A 213 3.48 1.51 -4.20
C GLN A 213 2.33 0.65 -4.71
N ARG A 214 1.09 1.10 -4.51
CA ARG A 214 -0.07 0.57 -5.22
C ARG A 214 -1.08 1.67 -5.47
N GLN A 215 -1.74 1.64 -6.62
CA GLN A 215 -2.75 2.63 -6.98
C GLN A 215 -3.76 2.05 -7.95
N GLY A 216 -4.96 2.59 -7.94
CA GLY A 216 -6.00 2.20 -8.88
C GLY A 216 -7.39 2.42 -8.32
N ASN A 217 -8.34 1.62 -8.79
CA ASN A 217 -9.73 1.71 -8.42
C ASN A 217 -10.21 0.38 -7.84
N PHE A 218 -10.89 0.44 -6.70
CA PHE A 218 -11.56 -0.69 -6.06
C PHE A 218 -13.04 -0.34 -5.91
N PHE A 219 -13.92 -1.00 -6.67
CA PHE A 219 -15.36 -0.73 -6.71
C PHE A 219 -15.71 0.77 -6.88
N GLY A 220 -15.04 1.43 -7.82
CA GLY A 220 -15.28 2.84 -8.14
C GLY A 220 -14.60 3.84 -7.20
N VAL A 221 -13.91 3.38 -6.15
CA VAL A 221 -13.13 4.24 -5.25
C VAL A 221 -11.66 4.22 -5.67
N PHE A 222 -11.11 5.39 -5.98
CA PHE A 222 -9.70 5.55 -6.27
C PHE A 222 -8.87 5.49 -4.99
N PHE A 223 -7.71 4.86 -5.06
CA PHE A 223 -6.70 4.88 -4.01
C PHE A 223 -5.31 5.00 -4.62
N ALA A 224 -4.39 5.63 -3.89
CA ALA A 224 -2.98 5.66 -4.24
C ALA A 224 -2.16 5.64 -2.95
N GLN A 225 -1.28 4.65 -2.82
CA GLN A 225 -0.59 4.37 -1.57
C GLN A 225 0.88 4.13 -1.83
N LYS A 226 1.73 4.73 -0.99
CA LYS A 226 3.19 4.62 -1.07
C LYS A 226 3.78 4.28 0.28
N VAL A 227 4.83 3.45 0.30
CA VAL A 227 5.55 3.09 1.52
C VAL A 227 6.38 4.28 2.02
N LEU A 228 6.34 4.56 3.31
CA LEU A 228 7.18 5.56 3.97
C LEU A 228 8.31 4.91 4.75
N GLU A 229 7.99 3.87 5.50
CA GLU A 229 8.89 3.15 6.40
C GLU A 229 8.59 1.65 6.31
N TRP A 230 9.59 0.80 6.53
CA TRP A 230 9.40 -0.64 6.52
C TRP A 230 10.45 -1.34 7.38
N GLN A 231 10.16 -2.60 7.70
CA GLN A 231 11.11 -3.55 8.24
C GLN A 231 10.89 -4.87 7.53
N VAL A 232 11.95 -5.40 6.93
CA VAL A 232 11.96 -6.76 6.38
C VAL A 232 13.06 -7.53 7.07
N LYS A 233 12.68 -8.65 7.68
CA LYS A 233 13.60 -9.62 8.23
C LYS A 233 14.17 -10.47 7.09
N PRO A 234 15.45 -10.89 7.21
CA PRO A 234 16.07 -11.81 6.26
C PRO A 234 15.34 -13.15 6.18
#